data_AF-A0A7S2TTT3-F1
#
_entry.id   AF-A0A7S2TTT3-F1
#
_cell.length_a   1.000
_cell.length_b   1.000
_cell.length_c   1.000
_cell.angle_alpha   90.00
_cell.angle_beta   90.00
_cell.angle_gamma   90.00
#
_symmetry.space_group_name_H-M   'P 1'
#
loop_
_entity.id
_entity.type
_entity.pdbx_description
1 polymer ?
#
loop_
_entity_poly.entity_id
_entity_poly.type
_entity_poly.pdbx_seq_one_letter_code
_entity_poly.pdbx_strand_id
1 'polypeptide(L)'
;MSSPCARPSKNVALTFWNTSMKCIRREWLITYTSDERGNPNSVIYHDVTAVDFSPDGEILAAGLSCALWIFETRSFSRVKKIELSGCTIPSCKFSSSGDYLVFSTTRIDLGWCWDTGKGDRDRDLESPAVWIYCGKDFKKIKYFHGHRRIIMSCGVAPDERTIASVSKNVYAVDQHMDSNVRLWDMQAAKEEHLHDADA
;
A
#
# COMPACT_ATOMS: atom_id res chain seq x y z
N MET A 1 22.41 15.26 33.87
CA MET A 1 22.27 13.85 33.45
C MET A 1 21.72 13.85 32.03
N SER A 2 22.51 13.35 31.09
CA SER A 2 22.31 13.43 29.65
C SER A 2 21.13 12.55 29.18
N SER A 3 20.20 13.15 28.43
CA SER A 3 19.12 12.46 27.72
C SER A 3 19.69 11.42 26.75
N PRO A 4 19.10 10.22 26.60
CA PRO A 4 19.51 9.31 25.55
C PRO A 4 18.96 9.82 24.22
N CYS A 5 19.74 10.62 23.50
CA CYS A 5 19.56 10.77 22.06
C CYS A 5 19.90 9.43 21.41
N ALA A 6 18.92 8.53 21.31
CA ALA A 6 19.03 7.32 20.52
C ALA A 6 19.33 7.74 19.07
N ARG A 7 20.52 7.42 18.57
CA ARG A 7 20.86 7.64 17.16
C ARG A 7 19.98 6.71 16.31
N PRO A 8 19.40 7.19 15.20
CA PRO A 8 18.60 6.35 14.28
C PRO A 8 19.31 5.06 13.93
N SER A 9 18.72 3.92 14.34
CA SER A 9 19.09 2.62 13.81
C SER A 9 18.62 2.58 12.36
N LYS A 10 19.58 2.58 11.44
CA LYS A 10 19.32 2.31 10.03
C LYS A 10 19.05 0.82 9.89
N ASN A 11 17.82 0.44 9.56
CA ASN A 11 17.46 -0.93 9.21
C ASN A 11 17.44 -1.09 7.69
N VAL A 12 17.88 -2.24 7.17
CA VAL A 12 17.79 -2.52 5.73
C VAL A 12 16.34 -2.83 5.40
N ALA A 13 15.71 -2.01 4.56
CA ALA A 13 14.35 -2.25 4.10
C ALA A 13 14.35 -3.16 2.85
N LEU A 14 15.23 -2.88 1.89
CA LEU A 14 15.36 -3.67 0.66
C LEU A 14 16.81 -4.02 0.39
N THR A 15 17.06 -5.28 0.03
CA THR A 15 18.34 -5.72 -0.52
C THR A 15 18.13 -6.32 -1.90
N PHE A 16 18.86 -5.81 -2.88
CA PHE A 16 18.85 -6.31 -4.25
C PHE A 16 20.03 -7.26 -4.44
N TRP A 17 19.75 -8.45 -4.97
CA TRP A 17 20.75 -9.47 -5.27
C TRP A 17 20.73 -9.78 -6.75
N ASN A 18 21.90 -9.99 -7.35
CA ASN A 18 21.95 -10.50 -8.72
C ASN A 18 21.70 -12.02 -8.76
N THR A 19 21.60 -12.58 -9.96
CA THR A 19 21.44 -14.02 -10.19
C THR A 19 22.60 -14.88 -9.67
N SER A 20 23.75 -14.27 -9.38
CA SER A 20 24.90 -14.92 -8.75
C SER A 20 24.92 -14.75 -7.22
N MET A 21 23.80 -14.36 -6.61
CA MET A 21 23.68 -14.16 -5.15
C MET A 21 24.66 -13.13 -4.59
N LYS A 22 25.08 -12.15 -5.40
CA LYS A 22 25.85 -11.00 -4.95
C LYS A 22 24.92 -9.84 -4.65
N CYS A 23 25.06 -9.25 -3.46
CA CYS A 23 24.34 -8.04 -3.07
C CYS A 23 24.76 -6.90 -4.03
N ILE A 24 23.79 -6.39 -4.79
CA ILE A 24 23.95 -5.24 -5.69
C ILE A 24 23.73 -3.94 -4.91
N ARG A 25 22.67 -3.88 -4.10
CA ARG A 25 22.27 -2.65 -3.42
C ARG A 25 21.49 -2.92 -2.14
N ARG A 26 21.61 -2.00 -1.19
CA ARG A 26 20.78 -1.95 0.02
C ARG A 26 20.15 -0.59 0.14
N GLU A 27 18.83 -0.56 0.31
CA GLU A 27 18.11 0.63 0.67
C GLU A 27 17.76 0.57 2.16
N TRP A 28 18.13 1.65 2.83
CA TRP A 28 18.00 1.77 4.27
C TRP A 28 16.79 2.60 4.58
N LEU A 29 16.06 2.15 5.59
CA LEU A 29 15.08 2.97 6.25
C LEU A 29 15.61 3.47 7.59
N ILE A 30 15.26 4.71 7.89
CA ILE A 30 15.49 5.30 9.20
C ILE A 30 14.22 5.06 10.02
N THR A 31 14.26 4.09 10.92
CA THR A 31 13.16 3.81 11.86
C THR A 31 13.31 4.70 13.08
N TYR A 32 12.57 5.81 13.11
CA TYR A 32 11.97 6.39 14.32
C TYR A 32 10.77 7.22 13.90
N THR A 33 9.59 6.69 14.16
CA THR A 33 8.36 7.44 14.09
C THR A 33 7.62 7.11 15.37
N SER A 34 7.41 8.13 16.20
CA SER A 34 6.44 8.01 17.29
C SER A 34 5.12 7.51 16.71
N ASP A 35 4.42 6.65 17.42
CA ASP A 35 3.02 6.36 17.09
C ASP A 35 2.22 7.67 17.05
N GLU A 36 0.99 7.61 16.55
CA GLU A 36 0.08 8.76 16.52
C GLU A 36 -0.15 9.38 17.93
N ARG A 37 0.28 8.71 19.00
CA ARG A 37 0.18 9.14 20.41
C ARG A 37 1.48 9.76 20.95
N GLY A 38 2.51 9.92 20.12
CA GLY A 38 3.77 10.54 20.52
C GLY A 38 4.69 9.61 21.33
N ASN A 39 4.46 8.29 21.33
CA ASN A 39 5.31 7.35 22.05
C ASN A 39 6.61 7.08 21.27
N PRO A 40 7.79 7.47 21.76
CA PRO A 40 9.05 7.26 21.06
C PRO A 40 9.50 5.78 21.02
N ASN A 41 8.82 4.87 21.74
CA ASN A 41 9.14 3.44 21.81
C ASN A 41 8.26 2.55 20.91
N SER A 42 7.26 3.10 20.22
CA SER A 42 6.52 2.33 19.23
C SER A 42 7.35 2.22 17.94
N VAL A 43 7.98 1.08 17.72
CA VAL A 43 8.68 0.81 16.47
C VAL A 43 7.63 0.42 15.43
N ILE A 44 7.35 1.31 14.47
CA ILE A 44 6.62 0.92 13.27
C ILE A 44 7.57 0.04 12.45
N TYR A 45 7.25 -1.25 12.32
CA TYR A 45 7.96 -2.15 11.42
C TYR A 45 7.64 -1.76 9.99
N HIS A 46 8.67 -1.52 9.20
CA HIS A 46 8.54 -1.20 7.79
C HIS A 46 8.88 -2.42 6.95
N ASP A 47 7.94 -3.35 6.93
CA ASP A 47 8.05 -4.57 6.17
C ASP A 47 7.74 -4.27 4.70
N VAL A 48 8.53 -4.88 3.82
CA VAL A 48 8.22 -4.91 2.40
C VAL A 48 7.22 -6.03 2.20
N THR A 49 6.02 -5.67 1.77
CA THR A 49 4.87 -6.59 1.72
C THR A 49 4.45 -6.90 0.29
N ALA A 50 4.83 -6.05 -0.67
CA ALA A 50 4.53 -6.25 -2.07
C ALA A 50 5.66 -5.78 -2.98
N VAL A 51 5.82 -6.44 -4.11
CA VAL A 51 6.70 -6.01 -5.21
C VAL A 51 6.06 -6.34 -6.55
N ASP A 52 6.32 -5.52 -7.56
CA ASP A 52 5.93 -5.80 -8.95
C ASP A 52 6.79 -5.03 -9.95
N PHE A 53 7.14 -5.69 -11.05
CA PHE A 53 7.83 -5.05 -12.17
C PHE A 53 6.83 -4.43 -13.14
N SER A 54 7.21 -3.31 -13.76
CA SER A 54 6.50 -2.82 -14.94
C SER A 54 6.63 -3.84 -16.09
N PRO A 55 5.68 -3.87 -17.04
CA PRO A 55 5.70 -4.85 -18.15
C PRO A 55 6.94 -4.74 -19.05
N ASP A 56 7.50 -3.54 -19.18
CA ASP A 56 8.76 -3.29 -19.90
C ASP A 56 10.01 -3.68 -19.09
N GLY A 57 9.84 -3.99 -17.79
CA GLY A 57 10.90 -4.33 -16.86
C GLY A 57 11.78 -3.16 -16.43
N GLU A 58 11.50 -1.94 -16.85
CA GLU A 58 12.33 -0.76 -16.55
C GLU A 58 12.14 -0.24 -15.13
N ILE A 59 10.99 -0.51 -14.53
CA ILE A 59 10.59 -0.05 -13.21
C ILE A 59 10.25 -1.23 -12.28
N LEU A 60 10.61 -1.07 -11.01
CA LEU A 60 10.15 -1.92 -9.92
C LEU A 60 9.42 -1.07 -8.88
N ALA A 61 8.17 -1.46 -8.58
CA ALA A 61 7.44 -0.94 -7.43
C ALA A 61 7.62 -1.87 -6.23
N ALA A 62 7.84 -1.28 -5.05
CA ALA A 62 7.93 -2.00 -3.77
C ALA A 62 7.01 -1.33 -2.74
N GLY A 63 6.02 -2.06 -2.27
CA GLY A 63 5.10 -1.65 -1.21
C GLY A 63 5.69 -1.93 0.17
N LEU A 64 5.70 -0.92 1.03
CA LEU A 64 6.17 -0.99 2.40
C LEU A 64 5.10 -0.49 3.38
N SER A 65 5.32 -0.70 4.68
CA SER A 65 4.62 0.11 5.68
C SER A 65 4.93 1.59 5.44
N CYS A 66 3.85 2.33 5.30
CA CYS A 66 3.77 3.77 5.12
C CYS A 66 4.38 4.35 3.84
N ALA A 67 4.79 3.53 2.86
CA ALA A 67 5.36 4.06 1.62
C ALA A 67 5.28 3.09 0.45
N LEU A 68 5.17 3.65 -0.75
CA LEU A 68 5.45 2.96 -2.01
C LEU A 68 6.76 3.51 -2.58
N TRP A 69 7.73 2.63 -2.80
CA TRP A 69 9.01 2.98 -3.39
C TRP A 69 9.06 2.52 -4.84
N ILE A 70 9.57 3.39 -5.71
CA ILE A 70 9.73 3.12 -7.13
C ILE A 70 11.21 3.16 -7.46
N PHE A 71 11.67 2.14 -8.17
CA PHE A 71 13.05 1.94 -8.55
C PHE A 71 13.19 1.80 -10.06
N GLU A 72 14.26 2.37 -10.61
CA GLU A 72 14.73 1.99 -11.95
C GLU A 72 15.46 0.65 -11.86
N THR A 73 15.07 -0.34 -12.66
CA THR A 73 15.58 -1.72 -12.56
C THR A 73 17.04 -1.85 -12.97
N ARG A 74 17.52 -1.02 -13.91
CA ARG A 74 18.90 -1.11 -14.41
C ARG A 74 19.94 -0.77 -13.34
N SER A 75 19.65 0.23 -12.51
CA SER A 75 20.56 0.71 -11.47
C SER A 75 20.08 0.39 -10.05
N PHE A 76 18.86 -0.12 -9.91
CA PHE A 76 18.10 -0.22 -8.66
C PHE A 76 18.06 1.09 -7.88
N SER A 77 18.12 2.24 -8.57
CA SER A 77 18.05 3.55 -7.92
C SER A 77 16.62 3.95 -7.63
N ARG A 78 16.37 4.43 -6.40
CA ARG A 78 15.05 4.93 -6.03
C ARG A 78 14.76 6.22 -6.78
N VAL A 79 13.82 6.18 -7.72
CA VAL A 79 13.40 7.33 -8.53
C VAL A 79 12.23 8.07 -7.93
N LYS A 80 11.39 7.39 -7.13
CA LYS A 80 10.25 8.00 -6.44
C LYS A 80 10.00 7.34 -5.09
N LYS A 81 9.54 8.15 -4.14
CA LYS A 81 8.91 7.72 -2.89
C LYS A 81 7.54 8.36 -2.80
N ILE A 82 6.51 7.55 -2.59
CA ILE A 82 5.15 8.00 -2.28
C ILE A 82 4.94 7.70 -0.80
N GLU A 83 4.78 8.73 0.01
CA GLU A 83 4.53 8.60 1.45
C GLU A 83 3.03 8.35 1.67
N LEU A 84 2.71 7.33 2.47
CA LEU A 84 1.34 6.97 2.83
C LEU A 84 1.30 6.81 4.36
N SER A 85 0.99 7.85 5.12
CA SER A 85 1.00 7.75 6.59
C SER A 85 -0.06 6.77 7.10
N GLY A 86 0.26 6.02 8.16
CA GLY A 86 -0.71 5.17 8.89
C GLY A 86 -1.18 3.90 8.18
N CYS A 87 -0.63 3.58 7.00
CA CYS A 87 -1.08 2.46 6.17
C CYS A 87 0.05 1.49 5.79
N THR A 88 -0.31 0.24 5.49
CA THR A 88 0.55 -0.76 4.84
C THR A 88 0.06 -1.07 3.43
N ILE A 89 0.96 -1.51 2.54
CA ILE A 89 0.67 -1.82 1.13
C ILE A 89 0.80 -3.33 0.89
N PRO A 90 -0.23 -4.12 1.22
CA PRO A 90 -0.17 -5.58 1.10
C PRO A 90 -0.09 -6.09 -0.34
N SER A 91 -0.42 -5.26 -1.33
CA SER A 91 -0.36 -5.65 -2.74
C SER A 91 -0.18 -4.44 -3.65
N CYS A 92 0.66 -4.60 -4.66
CA CYS A 92 0.82 -3.69 -5.79
C CYS A 92 0.97 -4.49 -7.10
N LYS A 93 0.40 -3.97 -8.17
CA LYS A 93 0.37 -4.55 -9.51
C LYS A 93 0.44 -3.47 -10.59
N PHE A 94 1.38 -3.59 -11.51
CA PHE A 94 1.30 -2.87 -12.77
C PHE A 94 0.22 -3.50 -13.66
N SER A 95 -0.43 -2.66 -14.45
CA SER A 95 -1.30 -3.16 -15.50
C SER A 95 -0.48 -3.71 -16.67
N SER A 96 -1.10 -4.52 -17.53
CA SER A 96 -0.38 -5.21 -18.61
C SER A 96 0.15 -4.24 -19.68
N SER A 97 -0.52 -3.11 -19.85
CA SER A 97 -0.06 -2.00 -20.69
C SER A 97 1.08 -1.17 -20.05
N GLY A 98 1.22 -1.23 -18.73
CA GLY A 98 2.13 -0.39 -17.95
C GLY A 98 1.63 1.04 -17.73
N ASP A 99 0.42 1.38 -18.18
CA ASP A 99 -0.14 2.72 -18.00
C ASP A 99 -0.62 2.97 -16.57
N TYR A 100 -0.89 1.90 -15.81
CA TYR A 100 -1.36 2.00 -14.43
C TYR A 100 -0.48 1.22 -13.45
N LEU A 101 -0.31 1.80 -12.27
CA LEU A 101 0.14 1.12 -11.06
C LEU A 101 -1.02 1.11 -10.08
N VAL A 102 -1.49 -0.09 -9.75
CA VAL A 102 -2.58 -0.31 -8.80
C VAL A 102 -2.02 -0.89 -7.53
N PHE A 103 -2.43 -0.37 -6.38
CA PHE A 103 -2.03 -0.92 -5.10
C PHE A 103 -3.11 -0.74 -4.05
N SER A 104 -3.19 -1.67 -3.11
CA SER A 104 -4.13 -1.59 -1.99
C SER A 104 -3.45 -1.03 -0.75
N THR A 105 -4.18 -0.26 0.06
CA THR A 105 -3.75 0.19 1.38
C THR A 105 -4.63 -0.39 2.47
N THR A 106 -4.04 -0.61 3.64
CA THR A 106 -4.75 -1.03 4.87
C THR A 106 -4.17 -0.30 6.06
N ARG A 107 -5.01 0.12 7.01
CA ARG A 107 -4.56 0.83 8.21
C ARG A 107 -3.77 -0.10 9.17
N ILE A 108 -2.71 0.42 9.76
CA ILE A 108 -1.80 -0.34 10.63
C ILE A 108 -2.43 -0.66 12.01
N ASP A 109 -3.47 0.06 12.42
CA ASP A 109 -4.02 0.09 13.78
C ASP A 109 -5.31 -0.69 14.00
N LEU A 110 -5.61 -1.72 13.17
CA LEU A 110 -6.82 -2.55 13.30
C LEU A 110 -6.87 -3.44 14.56
N GLY A 111 -6.32 -2.96 15.68
CA GLY A 111 -6.69 -3.35 17.04
C GLY A 111 -7.95 -2.64 17.56
N TRP A 112 -8.25 -1.37 17.22
CA TRP A 112 -9.52 -0.67 17.54
C TRP A 112 -9.56 0.75 16.93
N CYS A 113 -10.50 1.01 16.01
CA CYS A 113 -11.27 2.26 16.00
C CYS A 113 -12.39 2.19 14.96
N TRP A 114 -13.62 2.00 15.46
CA TRP A 114 -14.81 2.48 14.78
C TRP A 114 -15.02 3.93 15.21
N ASP A 115 -15.34 4.78 14.24
CA ASP A 115 -15.87 6.13 14.40
C ASP A 115 -14.99 7.14 15.18
N THR A 116 -14.33 8.03 14.44
CA THR A 116 -13.90 9.31 15.00
C THR A 116 -14.38 10.42 14.08
N GLY A 117 -15.51 11.05 14.42
CA GLY A 117 -16.13 12.21 13.75
C GLY A 117 -15.22 13.45 13.61
N LYS A 118 -14.15 13.35 12.83
CA LYS A 118 -13.27 14.44 12.40
C LYS A 118 -13.26 14.56 10.88
N GLY A 119 -13.78 15.70 10.42
CA GLY A 119 -13.37 16.46 9.23
C GLY A 119 -12.95 15.69 7.97
N ASP A 120 -13.85 15.72 6.99
CA ASP A 120 -13.88 15.06 5.69
C ASP A 120 -12.77 15.41 4.67
N ARG A 121 -11.59 15.89 5.09
CA ARG A 121 -10.59 16.46 4.14
C ARG A 121 -9.23 15.78 4.05
N ASP A 122 -8.85 14.96 5.02
CA ASP A 122 -7.57 14.18 4.96
C ASP A 122 -7.77 12.65 5.12
N ARG A 123 -9.02 12.18 5.23
CA ARG A 123 -9.38 10.77 5.50
C ARG A 123 -9.13 9.80 4.35
N ASP A 124 -8.83 10.29 3.14
CA ASP A 124 -8.63 9.44 1.96
C ASP A 124 -7.52 8.40 2.17
N LEU A 125 -6.50 8.74 2.96
CA LEU A 125 -5.34 7.89 3.25
C LEU A 125 -5.53 7.00 4.49
N GLU A 126 -6.60 7.17 5.26
CA GLU A 126 -6.81 6.49 6.55
C GLU A 126 -7.74 5.28 6.45
N SER A 127 -8.45 5.11 5.33
CA SER A 127 -9.35 3.97 5.10
C SER A 127 -8.75 2.95 4.13
N PRO A 128 -9.10 1.66 4.22
CA PRO A 128 -8.70 0.67 3.22
C PRO A 128 -9.21 1.09 1.84
N ALA A 129 -8.28 1.21 0.89
CA ALA A 129 -8.58 1.68 -0.45
C ALA A 129 -7.71 0.98 -1.49
N VAL A 130 -8.20 0.95 -2.72
CA VAL A 130 -7.43 0.54 -3.90
C VAL A 130 -7.07 1.80 -4.67
N TRP A 131 -5.78 2.08 -4.80
CA TRP A 131 -5.25 3.27 -5.45
C TRP A 131 -4.81 2.96 -6.85
N ILE A 132 -5.00 3.95 -7.74
CA ILE A 132 -4.54 3.89 -9.12
C ILE A 132 -3.69 5.10 -9.39
N TYR A 133 -2.46 4.83 -9.79
CA TYR A 133 -1.45 5.81 -10.17
C TYR A 133 -1.08 5.61 -11.63
N CYS A 134 -0.62 6.67 -12.29
CA CYS A 134 -0.03 6.55 -13.61
C CYS A 134 1.27 5.74 -13.50
N GLY A 135 1.43 4.71 -14.33
CA GLY A 135 2.61 3.86 -14.34
C GLY A 135 3.89 4.57 -14.80
N LYS A 136 3.77 5.72 -15.47
CA LYS A 136 4.91 6.50 -16.01
C LYS A 136 5.38 7.59 -15.07
N ASP A 137 4.47 8.41 -14.55
CA ASP A 137 4.83 9.58 -13.72
C ASP A 137 4.49 9.43 -12.24
N PHE A 138 3.85 8.31 -11.87
CA PHE A 138 3.44 7.98 -10.50
C PHE A 138 2.64 9.09 -9.83
N LYS A 139 1.77 9.75 -10.59
CA LYS A 139 0.74 10.63 -10.05
C LYS A 139 -0.55 9.85 -9.78
N LYS A 140 -1.22 10.19 -8.69
CA LYS A 140 -2.55 9.68 -8.35
C LYS A 140 -3.53 10.00 -9.48
N ILE A 141 -4.19 8.98 -10.01
CA ILE A 141 -5.28 9.11 -10.99
C ILE A 141 -6.61 9.03 -10.24
N LYS A 142 -6.83 7.94 -9.51
CA LYS A 142 -8.08 7.65 -8.81
C LYS A 142 -7.82 6.69 -7.65
N TYR A 143 -8.83 6.47 -6.83
CA TYR A 143 -8.88 5.45 -5.80
C TYR A 143 -10.31 4.94 -5.65
N PHE A 144 -10.45 3.70 -5.18
CA PHE A 144 -11.70 3.06 -4.85
C PHE A 144 -11.74 2.78 -3.35
N HIS A 145 -12.83 3.17 -2.71
CA HIS A 145 -13.12 2.89 -1.31
C HIS A 145 -14.36 2.00 -1.20
N GLY A 146 -14.55 1.37 -0.04
CA GLY A 146 -15.75 0.57 0.24
C GLY A 146 -15.45 -0.74 0.96
N HIS A 147 -14.23 -1.27 0.81
CA HIS A 147 -13.75 -2.36 1.66
C HIS A 147 -13.72 -1.89 3.12
N ARG A 148 -14.45 -2.60 3.98
CA ARG A 148 -14.54 -2.27 5.41
C ARG A 148 -13.42 -2.88 6.26
N ARG A 149 -12.57 -3.69 5.64
CA ARG A 149 -11.51 -4.48 6.30
C ARG A 149 -10.24 -4.49 5.46
N ILE A 150 -9.28 -5.32 5.89
CA ILE A 150 -7.95 -5.43 5.31
C ILE A 150 -8.06 -5.91 3.88
N ILE A 151 -7.61 -5.08 2.93
CA ILE A 151 -7.48 -5.50 1.55
C ILE A 151 -6.19 -6.31 1.46
N MET A 152 -6.30 -7.60 1.16
CA MET A 152 -5.14 -8.48 1.12
C MET A 152 -4.42 -8.46 -0.23
N SER A 153 -5.20 -8.27 -1.29
CA SER A 153 -4.67 -8.30 -2.65
C SER A 153 -5.52 -7.47 -3.60
N CYS A 154 -4.88 -6.98 -4.66
CA CYS A 154 -5.52 -6.36 -5.79
C CYS A 154 -4.91 -6.88 -7.10
N GLY A 155 -5.64 -6.72 -8.19
CA GLY A 155 -5.18 -7.08 -9.53
C GLY A 155 -5.90 -6.27 -10.60
N VAL A 156 -5.22 -6.07 -11.73
CA VAL A 156 -5.79 -5.42 -12.92
C VAL A 156 -6.04 -6.49 -13.96
N ALA A 157 -7.24 -6.53 -14.51
CA ALA A 157 -7.55 -7.43 -15.61
C ALA A 157 -6.82 -6.99 -16.89
N PRO A 158 -6.46 -7.92 -17.80
CA PRO A 158 -5.80 -7.58 -19.06
C PRO A 158 -6.60 -6.66 -20.00
N ASP A 159 -7.90 -6.48 -19.73
CA ASP A 159 -8.74 -5.52 -20.45
C ASP A 159 -8.47 -4.05 -20.06
N GLU A 160 -7.59 -3.82 -19.07
CA GLU A 160 -7.20 -2.50 -18.52
C GLU A 160 -8.36 -1.69 -17.94
N ARG A 161 -9.52 -2.33 -17.79
CA ARG A 161 -10.76 -1.70 -17.34
C ARG A 161 -11.18 -2.19 -15.97
N THR A 162 -10.99 -3.49 -15.71
CA THR A 162 -11.49 -4.11 -14.50
C THR A 162 -10.38 -4.25 -13.46
N ILE A 163 -10.64 -3.79 -12.25
CA ILE A 163 -9.77 -4.03 -11.09
C ILE A 163 -10.49 -4.97 -10.14
N ALA A 164 -9.79 -5.98 -9.63
CA ALA A 164 -10.29 -6.83 -8.57
C ALA A 164 -9.55 -6.53 -7.26
N SER A 165 -10.26 -6.56 -6.14
CA SER A 165 -9.62 -6.54 -4.82
C SER A 165 -10.33 -7.45 -3.83
N VAL A 166 -9.56 -8.04 -2.93
CA VAL A 166 -10.07 -9.02 -1.96
C VAL A 166 -9.82 -8.52 -0.55
N SER A 167 -10.87 -8.53 0.27
CA SER A 167 -10.79 -8.22 1.69
C SER A 167 -10.83 -9.48 2.56
N LYS A 168 -10.08 -9.48 3.66
CA LYS A 168 -10.11 -10.53 4.68
C LYS A 168 -10.58 -9.96 6.01
N ASN A 169 -11.57 -10.62 6.61
CA ASN A 169 -11.85 -10.44 8.02
C ASN A 169 -10.84 -11.26 8.87
N VAL A 170 -10.08 -10.58 9.71
CA VAL A 170 -9.09 -11.20 10.62
C VAL A 170 -9.73 -11.59 11.97
N TYR A 171 -10.92 -11.09 12.27
CA TYR A 171 -11.61 -11.31 13.55
C TYR A 171 -12.88 -12.12 13.35
N ALA A 172 -12.84 -13.39 13.75
CA ALA A 172 -13.95 -14.35 13.63
C ALA A 172 -15.16 -14.06 14.55
N VAL A 173 -15.12 -12.96 15.31
CA VAL A 173 -16.11 -12.62 16.33
C VAL A 173 -17.28 -11.80 15.80
N ASP A 174 -17.17 -11.27 14.57
CA ASP A 174 -18.15 -10.36 14.00
C ASP A 174 -18.53 -10.82 12.59
N GLN A 175 -19.73 -11.40 12.46
CA GLN A 175 -20.22 -12.08 11.25
C GLN A 175 -20.67 -11.12 10.14
N HIS A 176 -20.63 -9.80 10.36
CA HIS A 176 -21.20 -8.79 9.47
C HIS A 176 -20.18 -7.93 8.71
N MET A 177 -18.94 -8.41 8.52
CA MET A 177 -17.86 -7.58 7.95
C MET A 177 -17.20 -8.18 6.69
N ASP A 178 -16.98 -7.28 5.73
CA ASP A 178 -16.58 -7.51 4.33
C ASP A 178 -15.38 -8.47 4.18
N SER A 179 -15.68 -9.72 3.80
CA SER A 179 -14.72 -10.73 3.35
C SER A 179 -14.92 -11.01 1.86
N ASN A 180 -15.18 -9.95 1.09
CA ASN A 180 -15.65 -10.10 -0.27
C ASN A 180 -14.54 -9.82 -1.28
N VAL A 181 -14.78 -10.32 -2.49
CA VAL A 181 -14.09 -9.87 -3.69
C VAL A 181 -14.92 -8.75 -4.28
N ARG A 182 -14.30 -7.59 -4.53
CA ARG A 182 -14.92 -6.47 -5.22
C ARG A 182 -14.29 -6.30 -6.59
N LEU A 183 -15.14 -6.02 -7.59
CA LEU A 183 -14.73 -5.63 -8.93
C LEU A 183 -15.04 -4.15 -9.12
N TRP A 184 -14.11 -3.43 -9.72
CA TRP A 184 -14.17 -2.00 -9.94
C TRP A 184 -13.99 -1.72 -11.43
N ASP A 185 -14.84 -0.86 -11.98
CA ASP A 185 -14.72 -0.37 -13.35
C ASP A 185 -13.93 0.94 -13.36
N MET A 186 -12.81 0.96 -14.08
CA MET A 186 -11.95 2.13 -14.27
C MET A 186 -12.64 3.27 -15.01
N GLN A 187 -13.61 2.97 -15.88
CA GLN A 187 -14.32 3.96 -16.69
C GLN A 187 -15.56 4.52 -15.99
N ALA A 188 -16.02 3.89 -14.90
CA ALA A 188 -17.19 4.37 -14.16
C ALA A 188 -16.89 5.74 -13.51
N ALA A 189 -17.69 6.76 -13.86
CA ALA A 189 -17.48 8.15 -13.45
C ALA A 189 -17.71 8.40 -11.95
N LYS A 190 -18.36 7.47 -11.23
CA LYS A 190 -18.48 7.44 -9.77
C LYS A 190 -19.10 6.10 -9.36
N GLU A 191 -18.90 5.70 -8.12
CA GLU A 191 -19.37 4.46 -7.51
C GLU A 191 -20.80 4.10 -7.92
N GLU A 192 -20.97 3.00 -8.67
CA GLU A 192 -22.22 2.27 -8.58
C GLU A 192 -22.07 1.31 -7.39
N HIS A 193 -22.84 1.60 -6.34
CA HIS A 193 -23.07 0.68 -5.23
C HIS A 193 -23.47 -0.68 -5.82
N LEU A 194 -22.58 -1.67 -5.74
CA LEU A 194 -22.95 -3.05 -5.99
C LEU A 194 -23.62 -3.59 -4.74
N HIS A 195 -24.91 -3.87 -4.93
CA HIS A 195 -25.84 -4.53 -4.03
C HIS A 195 -25.16 -5.58 -3.14
N ASP A 196 -25.39 -5.48 -1.84
CA ASP A 196 -25.34 -6.64 -0.94
C ASP A 196 -26.29 -7.70 -1.52
N ALA A 197 -25.71 -8.72 -2.15
CA ALA A 197 -26.42 -9.93 -2.50
C ALA A 197 -26.30 -10.90 -1.35
N ASP A 198 -27.01 -10.62 -0.25
CA ASP A 198 -27.35 -11.62 0.76
C ASP A 198 -28.86 -11.52 1.02
N ALA A 199 -29.59 -12.45 0.40
CA ALA A 199 -30.94 -12.88 0.73
C ALA A 199 -30.85 -14.21 1.49
#